data_AF-A0ABD0RS79-F1
#
_entry.id   AF-A0ABD0RS79-F1
#
_cell.length_a   1.000
_cell.length_b   1.000
_cell.length_c   1.000
_cell.angle_alpha   90.00
_cell.angle_beta   90.00
_cell.angle_gamma   90.00
#
_symmetry.space_group_name_H-M   'P 1'
#
loop_
_entity.id
_entity.type
_entity.pdbx_description
1 polymer ?
#
loop_
_entity_poly.entity_id
_entity_poly.type
_entity_poly.pdbx_seq_one_letter_code
_entity_poly.pdbx_strand_id
1 'polypeptide(L)' 'PKINNYNLPRQCIRTYFPSRNCFVFPSPASPENMKRLESLQERDLVPDFLEVTSRFCNHILYNSVVKTVKGGHRVTGK' A
#
# COMPACT_ATOMS: atom_id res chain seq x y z
N PRO A 1 14.75 16.28 23.90
CA PRO A 1 15.21 16.10 22.49
C PRO A 1 14.86 14.72 21.89
N LYS A 2 15.35 13.60 22.45
CA LYS A 2 15.14 12.24 21.89
C LYS A 2 13.66 11.83 21.81
N ILE A 3 12.87 12.13 22.84
CA ILE A 3 11.42 11.83 22.87
C ILE A 3 10.68 12.61 21.77
N ASN A 4 11.01 13.90 21.60
CA ASN A 4 10.37 14.72 20.57
C ASN A 4 10.72 14.23 19.17
N ASN A 5 11.98 13.87 18.92
CA ASN A 5 12.42 13.31 17.64
C ASN A 5 11.71 11.98 17.31
N TYR A 6 11.38 11.18 18.32
CA TYR A 6 10.60 9.95 18.16
C TYR A 6 9.11 10.24 17.93
N ASN A 7 8.52 11.17 18.68
CA ASN A 7 7.08 11.40 18.65
C ASN A 7 6.61 12.26 17.48
N LEU A 8 7.39 13.26 17.07
CA LEU A 8 6.98 14.23 16.06
C LEU A 8 6.58 13.57 14.71
N PRO A 9 7.36 12.63 14.14
CA PRO A 9 6.95 11.97 12.89
C PRO A 9 5.66 11.16 13.06
N ARG A 10 5.49 10.49 14.20
CA ARG A 10 4.28 9.69 14.51
C ARG A 10 3.05 10.57 14.62
N GLN A 11 3.19 11.72 15.27
CA GLN A 11 2.11 12.70 15.39
C GLN A 11 1.75 13.26 14.01
N CYS A 12 2.73 13.63 13.18
CA CYS A 12 2.48 14.10 11.82
C CYS A 12 1.69 13.06 11.00
N ILE A 13 2.10 11.79 11.00
CA ILE A 13 1.38 10.72 10.27
C ILE A 13 -0.06 10.60 10.78
N ARG A 14 -0.26 10.62 12.11
CA ARG A 14 -1.59 10.51 12.72
C ARG A 14 -2.51 11.69 12.38
N THR A 15 -1.95 12.90 12.31
CA THR A 15 -2.68 14.13 12.04
C THR A 15 -3.00 14.30 10.55
N TYR A 16 -2.03 14.11 9.66
CA TYR A 16 -2.22 14.34 8.22
C TYR A 16 -2.95 13.21 7.50
N PHE A 17 -2.85 11.98 8.00
CA PHE A 17 -3.51 10.80 7.42
C PHE A 17 -4.48 10.20 8.44
N PRO A 18 -5.72 10.70 8.55
CA PRO A 18 -6.67 10.24 9.57
C PRO A 18 -7.14 8.80 9.35
N SER A 19 -7.34 8.40 8.09
CA SER A 19 -7.55 7.00 7.69
C SER A 19 -6.20 6.36 7.35
N ARG A 20 -5.94 5.18 7.90
CA ARG A 20 -4.66 4.45 7.76
C ARG A 20 -4.95 2.97 7.68
N ASN A 21 -4.34 2.30 6.71
CA ASN A 21 -4.36 0.84 6.56
C ASN A 21 -2.92 0.33 6.55
N CYS A 22 -2.71 -0.91 6.95
CA CYS A 22 -1.40 -1.56 6.94
C CYS A 22 -1.53 -2.93 6.27
N PHE A 23 -0.68 -3.18 5.27
CA PHE A 23 -0.56 -4.46 4.57
C PHE A 23 0.92 -4.85 4.58
N VAL A 24 1.21 -6.10 4.88
CA VAL A 24 2.58 -6.61 4.94
C VAL A 24 2.71 -7.74 3.93
N PHE A 25 3.64 -7.58 2.99
CA PHE A 25 3.87 -8.55 1.93
C PHE A 25 5.08 -9.42 2.29
N PRO A 26 4.98 -10.75 2.20
CA PRO A 26 6.17 -11.60 2.20
C PRO A 26 6.97 -11.38 0.90
N SER A 27 8.19 -11.90 0.84
CA SER A 27 8.95 -11.90 -0.41
C SER A 27 8.15 -12.59 -1.52
N PRO A 28 8.00 -11.98 -2.70
CA PRO A 28 7.13 -12.52 -3.74
C PRO A 28 7.69 -13.76 -4.43
N ALA A 29 9.01 -13.93 -4.44
CA ALA A 29 9.71 -15.07 -5.03
C ALA A 29 11.05 -15.29 -4.31
N SER A 30 11.82 -16.31 -4.74
CA SER A 30 13.19 -16.52 -4.26
C SER A 30 14.10 -15.34 -4.65
N PRO A 31 15.21 -15.09 -3.91
CA PRO A 31 16.13 -13.99 -4.21
C PRO A 31 16.68 -13.98 -5.64
N GLU A 32 16.88 -15.15 -6.25
CA GLU A 32 17.36 -15.31 -7.62
C GLU A 32 16.30 -14.83 -8.63
N ASN A 33 15.04 -15.17 -8.37
CA ASN A 33 13.90 -14.83 -9.21
C ASN A 33 13.47 -13.37 -9.06
N MET A 34 13.77 -12.72 -7.93
CA MET A 34 13.47 -11.29 -7.70
C MET A 34 14.02 -10.36 -8.80
N LYS A 35 15.15 -10.70 -9.43
CA LYS A 35 15.77 -9.89 -10.52
C LYS A 35 14.94 -9.88 -11.81
N ARG A 36 14.02 -10.82 -11.94
CA ARG A 36 13.18 -11.04 -13.12
C ARG A 36 11.71 -11.19 -12.72
N LEU A 37 11.31 -10.55 -11.63
CA LEU A 37 9.97 -10.65 -11.04
C LEU A 37 8.86 -10.36 -12.07
N GLU A 38 9.04 -9.36 -12.92
CA GLU A 38 8.06 -8.97 -13.94
C GLU A 38 7.85 -10.02 -15.05
N SER A 39 8.78 -10.96 -15.24
CA SER A 39 8.66 -12.03 -16.24
C SER A 39 8.21 -13.37 -15.65
N LEU A 40 8.06 -13.47 -14.32
CA LEU A 40 7.54 -14.66 -13.66
C LEU A 40 6.04 -14.83 -13.91
N GLN A 41 5.59 -16.07 -13.94
CA GLN A 41 4.16 -16.39 -13.91
C GLN A 41 3.67 -16.41 -12.46
N GLU A 42 2.37 -16.24 -12.24
CA GLU A 42 1.80 -16.29 -10.87
C GLU A 42 2.14 -17.59 -10.13
N ARG A 43 2.17 -18.73 -10.84
CA ARG A 43 2.55 -20.02 -10.27
C ARG A 43 4.00 -20.09 -9.75
N ASP A 44 4.85 -19.16 -10.18
CA ASP A 44 6.25 -19.06 -9.76
C ASP A 44 6.40 -18.15 -8.52
N LEU A 45 5.30 -17.52 -8.07
CA LEU A 45 5.26 -16.65 -6.90
C LEU A 45 4.90 -17.43 -5.63
N VAL A 46 5.31 -16.90 -4.48
CA VAL A 46 4.99 -17.45 -3.17
C VAL A 46 3.47 -17.34 -2.93
N PRO A 47 2.77 -18.44 -2.57
CA PRO A 47 1.32 -18.42 -2.37
C PRO A 47 0.84 -17.36 -1.37
N ASP A 48 1.53 -17.19 -0.25
CA ASP A 48 1.20 -16.17 0.76
C ASP A 48 1.31 -14.75 0.21
N PHE A 49 2.25 -14.49 -0.72
CA PHE A 49 2.35 -13.20 -1.40
C PHE A 49 1.12 -12.95 -2.28
N LEU A 50 0.66 -13.96 -3.00
CA LEU A 50 -0.55 -13.89 -3.84
C LEU A 50 -1.79 -13.61 -2.99
N GLU A 51 -1.92 -14.26 -1.83
CA GLU A 51 -3.05 -14.05 -0.92
C GLU A 51 -3.10 -12.59 -0.41
N VAL A 52 -1.98 -12.08 0.11
CA VAL A 52 -1.92 -10.70 0.61
C VAL A 52 -2.15 -9.71 -0.53
N THR A 53 -1.60 -9.96 -1.71
CA THR A 53 -1.80 -9.12 -2.89
C THR A 53 -3.27 -9.06 -3.29
N SER A 54 -3.96 -10.21 -3.32
CA SER A 54 -5.40 -10.27 -3.60
C SER A 54 -6.19 -9.45 -2.58
N ARG A 55 -5.92 -9.62 -1.28
CA ARG A 55 -6.59 -8.85 -0.21
C ARG A 55 -6.32 -7.35 -0.32
N PHE A 56 -5.07 -6.98 -0.62
CA PHE A 56 -4.68 -5.59 -0.84
C PHE A 56 -5.42 -4.98 -2.03
N CYS A 57 -5.38 -5.63 -3.19
CA CYS A 57 -6.06 -5.16 -4.39
C CYS A 57 -7.56 -5.00 -4.17
N ASN A 58 -8.21 -6.01 -3.59
CA ASN A 58 -9.64 -5.95 -3.26
C ASN A 58 -9.97 -4.78 -2.32
N HIS A 59 -9.16 -4.57 -1.28
CA HIS A 59 -9.36 -3.45 -0.36
C HIS A 59 -9.22 -2.10 -1.05
N ILE A 60 -8.18 -1.91 -1.88
CA ILE A 60 -7.95 -0.65 -2.59
C ILE A 60 -9.06 -0.37 -3.59
N LEU A 61 -9.44 -1.36 -4.41
CA LEU A 61 -10.47 -1.21 -5.42
C LEU A 61 -11.84 -0.90 -4.82
N TYR A 62 -12.17 -1.50 -3.67
CA TYR A 62 -13.46 -1.32 -3.03
C TYR A 62 -13.54 -0.06 -2.14
N ASN A 63 -12.51 0.20 -1.33
CA ASN A 63 -12.57 1.25 -0.29
C ASN A 63 -11.96 2.59 -0.71
N SER A 64 -11.27 2.67 -1.85
CA SER A 64 -10.67 3.94 -2.29
C SER A 64 -11.75 4.93 -2.74
N VAL A 65 -11.72 6.12 -2.14
CA VAL A 65 -12.62 7.21 -2.54
C VAL A 65 -12.16 7.86 -3.84
N VAL A 66 -13.13 8.30 -4.65
CA VAL A 66 -12.82 9.11 -5.84
C VAL A 66 -12.08 10.38 -5.42
N LYS A 67 -11.01 10.71 -6.15
CA LYS A 67 -10.20 11.89 -5.86
C LYS A 67 -11.06 13.16 -5.86
N THR A 68 -10.90 13.96 -4.82
CA THR A 68 -11.50 15.29 -4.70
C THR A 68 -10.43 16.36 -4.54
N VAL A 69 -10.75 17.59 -4.95
CA VAL A 69 -9.97 18.80 -4.67
C VAL A 69 -10.64 19.63 -3.57
N LYS A 70 -9.99 20.73 -3.15
CA LYS A 70 -10.54 21.66 -2.16
C LYS A 70 -11.94 22.11 -2.60
N GLY A 71 -12.89 22.08 -1.67
CA GLY A 71 -14.31 22.32 -1.98
C GLY A 71 -15.11 21.06 -2.32
N GLY A 72 -14.49 19.88 -2.34
CA GLY A 72 -15.19 18.61 -2.53
C GLY A 72 -15.49 18.25 -3.99
N HIS A 73 -14.98 19.03 -4.95
CA HIS A 73 -15.17 18.73 -6.37
C HIS A 73 -14.45 17.44 -6.75
N ARG A 74 -15.19 16.51 -7.37
CA ARG A 74 -14.66 15.23 -7.86
C ARG A 74 -13.82 15.46 -9.10
N VAL A 75 -12.65 14.84 -9.14
CA VAL A 75 -11.76 14.87 -10.29
C VAL A 75 -12.22 13.84 -11.32
N THR A 76 -12.16 14.22 -12.59
CA THR A 76 -12.47 13.38 -13.75
C THR A 76 -11.26 13.27 -14.67
N GLY A 77 -11.32 12.43 -15.71
CA GLY A 77 -10.24 12.27 -16.69
C GLY A 77 -10.18 13.35 -17.79
N LYS A 78 -11.16 14.26 -17.84
CA LYS A 78 -11.12 15.48 -18.65
C LYS A 78 -10.45 16.59 -17.85
#